data_AF-A0A067N8Z5-F1
#
_entry.id   AF-A0A067N8Z5-F1
#
_cell.length_a   1.000
_cell.length_b   1.000
_cell.length_c   1.000
_cell.angle_alpha   90.00
_cell.angle_beta   90.00
_cell.angle_gamma   90.00
#
_symmetry.space_group_name_H-M   'P 1'
#
loop_
_entity.id
_entity.type
_entity.pdbx_description
1 polymer ?
#
loop_
_entity_poly.entity_id
_entity_poly.type
_entity_poly.pdbx_seq_one_letter_code
_entity_poly.pdbx_strand_id
1 'polypeptide(L)'
;MACNLQDAQLEFDAKMAFQMHIFQYILLAIFSILGFIAVARKSRKVAGFHFSSYAAHLPFNVGSGAFLLYILFAMKGGQVLEMCTHVLGDSKAKDIFLVKDVCNQNASAIRGASVAILVVIYLWEFYSLFILNSYTKELAQVDYKVDEYVISP
;
A
#
# COMPACT_ATOMS: atom_id res chain seq x y z
N MET A 1 32.19 17.81 -15.11
CA MET A 1 31.23 16.69 -15.03
C MET A 1 30.95 16.47 -13.55
N ALA A 2 30.04 17.25 -12.97
CA ALA A 2 29.63 17.06 -11.59
C ALA A 2 28.51 16.00 -11.61
N CYS A 3 28.85 14.78 -11.19
CA CYS A 3 27.84 13.79 -10.83
C CYS A 3 27.13 14.37 -9.60
N ASN A 4 25.94 14.95 -9.78
CA ASN A 4 25.22 15.62 -8.71
C ASN A 4 24.81 14.57 -7.68
N LEU A 5 25.26 14.73 -6.42
CA LEU A 5 24.84 13.92 -5.27
C LEU A 5 23.31 13.71 -5.20
N GLN A 6 22.57 14.68 -5.74
CA GLN A 6 21.11 14.73 -5.76
C GLN A 6 20.47 13.65 -6.65
N ASP A 7 21.13 13.27 -7.74
CA ASP A 7 20.62 12.24 -8.66
C ASP A 7 20.84 10.82 -8.08
N ALA A 8 21.99 10.60 -7.43
CA ALA A 8 22.30 9.36 -6.73
C ALA A 8 21.37 9.11 -5.52
N GLN A 9 20.99 10.18 -4.81
CA GLN A 9 20.07 10.09 -3.69
C GLN A 9 18.64 9.78 -4.15
N LEU A 10 18.20 10.39 -5.26
CA LEU A 10 16.89 10.12 -5.84
C LEU A 10 16.76 8.67 -6.35
N GLU A 11 17.82 8.13 -6.96
CA GLU A 11 17.84 6.73 -7.41
C GLU A 11 17.72 5.75 -6.23
N PHE A 12 18.41 6.04 -5.12
CA PHE A 12 18.32 5.25 -3.90
C PHE A 12 16.91 5.31 -3.29
N ASP A 13 16.33 6.50 -3.17
CA ASP A 13 14.98 6.72 -2.63
C ASP A 13 13.91 6.01 -3.47
N ALA A 14 14.03 6.04 -4.81
CA ALA A 14 13.12 5.34 -5.72
C ALA A 14 13.23 3.81 -5.57
N LYS A 15 14.45 3.27 -5.47
CA LYS A 15 14.67 1.83 -5.22
C LYS A 15 14.08 1.40 -3.87
N MET A 16 14.29 2.20 -2.82
CA MET A 16 13.70 1.93 -1.50
C MET A 16 12.18 1.96 -1.56
N ALA A 17 11.58 2.96 -2.21
CA ALA A 17 10.13 3.07 -2.33
C ALA A 17 9.51 1.85 -3.04
N PHE A 18 10.13 1.40 -4.14
CA PHE A 18 9.69 0.20 -4.85
C PHE A 18 9.78 -1.05 -3.99
N GLN A 19 10.89 -1.22 -3.25
CA GLN A 19 11.09 -2.35 -2.37
C GLN A 19 10.10 -2.36 -1.18
N MET A 20 9.77 -1.18 -0.64
CA MET A 20 8.74 -1.04 0.38
C MET A 20 7.36 -1.46 -0.15
N HIS A 21 7.01 -1.11 -1.38
CA HIS A 21 5.73 -1.51 -1.99
C HIS A 21 5.63 -3.02 -2.22
N ILE A 22 6.71 -3.65 -2.71
CA ILE A 22 6.75 -5.12 -2.84
C ILE A 22 6.49 -5.79 -1.48
N PHE A 23 7.20 -5.33 -0.45
CA PHE A 23 7.02 -5.85 0.90
C PHE A 23 5.58 -5.67 1.40
N GLN A 24 4.98 -4.52 1.11
CA GLN A 24 3.60 -4.22 1.49
C GLN A 24 2.58 -5.15 0.81
N TYR A 25 2.74 -5.46 -0.49
CA TYR A 25 1.86 -6.39 -1.19
C TYR A 25 1.98 -7.82 -0.66
N ILE A 26 3.19 -8.25 -0.28
CA ILE A 26 3.39 -9.55 0.37
C ILE A 26 2.66 -9.60 1.72
N LEU A 27 2.78 -8.55 2.54
CA LEU A 27 2.05 -8.45 3.81
C LEU A 27 0.53 -8.48 3.58
N LEU A 28 0.02 -7.76 2.58
CA LEU A 28 -1.40 -7.74 2.25
C LEU A 28 -1.90 -9.13 1.81
N ALA A 29 -1.10 -9.88 1.05
CA ALA A 29 -1.43 -11.26 0.68
C ALA A 29 -1.51 -12.17 1.93
N ILE A 30 -0.55 -12.04 2.85
CA ILE A 30 -0.57 -12.77 4.13
C ILE A 30 -1.82 -12.40 4.95
N PHE A 31 -2.15 -11.11 5.05
CA PHE A 31 -3.36 -10.68 5.77
C PHE A 31 -4.64 -11.18 5.12
N SER A 32 -4.70 -11.26 3.79
CA SER A 32 -5.86 -11.82 3.08
C SER A 32 -6.06 -13.30 3.42
N ILE A 33 -4.98 -14.08 3.48
CA ILE A 33 -5.03 -15.49 3.90
C ILE A 33 -5.46 -15.60 5.37
N LEU A 34 -4.91 -14.77 6.26
CA LEU A 34 -5.29 -14.76 7.67
C LEU A 34 -6.76 -14.38 7.87
N GLY A 35 -7.27 -13.41 7.12
CA GLY A 35 -8.67 -13.03 7.13
C GLY A 35 -9.57 -14.18 6.71
N PHE A 36 -9.20 -14.91 5.65
CA PHE A 36 -9.92 -16.10 5.22
C PHE A 36 -9.93 -17.19 6.30
N ILE A 37 -8.79 -17.47 6.93
CA ILE A 37 -8.67 -18.45 8.02
C ILE A 37 -9.50 -18.02 9.25
N ALA A 38 -9.52 -16.73 9.58
CA ALA A 38 -10.29 -16.19 10.70
C ALA A 38 -11.80 -16.39 10.52
N VAL A 39 -12.30 -16.20 9.30
CA VAL A 39 -13.71 -16.47 8.95
C VAL A 39 -13.99 -17.96 8.96
N ALA A 40 -13.12 -18.77 8.36
CA ALA A 40 -13.30 -20.23 8.27
C ALA A 40 -13.32 -20.92 9.64
N ARG A 41 -12.43 -20.52 10.57
CA ARG A 41 -12.33 -21.13 11.90
C ARG A 41 -13.33 -20.58 12.92
N LYS A 42 -14.02 -19.48 12.61
CA LYS A 42 -14.91 -18.76 13.55
C LYS A 42 -14.31 -18.60 14.95
N SER A 43 -13.00 -18.39 15.02
CA SER A 43 -12.26 -18.34 16.28
C SER A 43 -11.95 -16.90 16.64
N ARG A 44 -12.40 -16.46 17.82
CA ARG A 44 -12.14 -15.11 18.34
C ARG A 44 -10.64 -14.81 18.44
N LYS A 45 -9.83 -15.79 18.85
CA LYS A 45 -8.37 -15.60 18.99
C LYS A 45 -7.70 -15.28 17.65
N VAL A 46 -8.06 -16.01 16.60
CA VAL A 46 -7.52 -15.81 15.25
C VAL A 46 -8.01 -14.49 14.65
N ALA A 47 -9.31 -14.18 14.81
CA ALA A 47 -9.88 -12.93 14.34
C ALA A 47 -9.29 -11.70 15.06
N GLY A 48 -9.09 -11.79 16.38
CA GLY A 48 -8.47 -10.74 17.18
C GLY A 48 -7.01 -10.48 16.81
N PHE A 49 -6.22 -11.54 16.59
CA PHE A 49 -4.84 -11.42 16.11
C PHE A 49 -4.77 -10.80 14.70
N HIS A 50 -5.69 -11.19 13.83
CA HIS A 50 -5.78 -10.61 12.49
C HIS A 50 -6.13 -9.12 12.55
N PHE A 51 -7.11 -8.73 13.38
CA PHE A 51 -7.46 -7.33 13.61
C PHE A 51 -6.27 -6.51 14.13
N SER A 52 -5.56 -6.99 15.16
CA SER A 52 -4.42 -6.25 15.73
C SER A 52 -3.28 -6.09 14.72
N SER A 53 -3.00 -7.14 13.94
CA SER A 53 -1.96 -7.11 12.92
C SER A 53 -2.31 -6.14 11.78
N TYR A 54 -3.57 -6.15 11.34
CA TYR A 54 -4.06 -5.24 10.30
C TYR A 54 -4.10 -3.79 10.79
N ALA A 55 -4.49 -3.57 12.05
CA ALA A 55 -4.47 -2.24 12.68
C ALA A 55 -3.04 -1.66 12.78
N ALA A 56 -2.02 -2.49 13.01
CA ALA A 56 -0.63 -2.07 13.00
C ALA A 56 -0.08 -1.82 11.58
N HIS A 57 -0.59 -2.56 10.59
CA HIS A 57 -0.19 -2.39 9.19
C HIS A 57 -0.68 -1.07 8.58
N LEU A 58 -1.89 -0.64 8.92
CA LEU A 58 -2.50 0.57 8.37
C LEU A 58 -1.66 1.85 8.54
N PRO A 59 -1.17 2.23 9.73
CA PRO A 59 -0.33 3.43 9.86
C PRO A 59 0.99 3.31 9.11
N PHE A 60 1.53 2.09 8.96
CA PHE A 60 2.73 1.85 8.15
C PHE A 60 2.44 2.10 6.66
N ASN A 61 1.31 1.63 6.14
CA ASN A 61 0.87 1.90 4.77
C ASN A 61 0.59 3.40 4.53
N VAL A 62 -0.07 4.06 5.48
CA VAL A 62 -0.31 5.51 5.39
C VAL A 62 1.01 6.27 5.37
N GLY A 63 1.97 5.90 6.22
CA GLY A 63 3.30 6.51 6.26
C GLY A 63 4.10 6.28 4.97
N SER A 64 4.13 5.05 4.46
CA SER A 64 4.85 4.71 3.23
C SER A 64 4.26 5.41 2.01
N GLY A 65 2.93 5.47 1.88
CA GLY A 65 2.27 6.17 0.79
C GLY A 65 2.42 7.69 0.88
N ALA A 66 2.41 8.27 2.09
CA ALA A 66 2.71 9.69 2.28
C ALA A 66 4.17 10.02 1.88
N PHE A 67 5.13 9.17 2.24
CA PHE A 67 6.52 9.31 1.83
C PHE A 67 6.68 9.19 0.31
N LEU A 68 5.98 8.25 -0.33
CA LEU A 68 5.96 8.12 -1.79
C LEU A 68 5.44 9.39 -2.45
N LEU A 69 4.32 9.94 -1.96
CA LEU A 69 3.76 11.19 -2.48
C LEU A 69 4.75 12.35 -2.29
N TYR A 70 5.42 12.43 -1.15
CA TYR A 70 6.45 13.44 -0.91
C TYR A 70 7.54 13.38 -1.98
N ILE A 71 8.10 12.20 -2.27
CA ILE A 71 9.09 12.03 -3.34
C ILE A 71 8.49 12.39 -4.71
N LEU A 72 7.26 11.95 -4.99
CA LEU A 72 6.59 12.18 -6.27
C LEU A 72 6.38 13.68 -6.57
N PHE A 73 6.07 14.47 -5.54
CA PHE A 73 5.94 15.92 -5.63
C PHE A 73 7.28 16.66 -5.55
N ALA A 74 8.28 16.10 -4.85
CA ALA A 74 9.63 16.67 -4.77
C ALA A 74 10.43 16.52 -6.07
N MET A 75 10.14 15.50 -6.89
CA MET A 75 10.77 15.33 -8.20
C MET A 75 10.44 16.49 -9.14
N LYS A 76 11.48 17.12 -9.70
CA LYS A 76 11.32 18.13 -10.76
C LYS A 76 11.02 17.42 -12.09
N GLY A 77 10.25 18.06 -12.98
CA GLY A 77 9.80 17.45 -14.24
C GLY A 77 10.92 16.90 -15.13
N GLY A 78 12.15 17.41 -15.01
CA GLY A 78 13.32 16.89 -15.73
C GLY A 78 13.78 15.49 -15.28
N GLN A 79 13.65 15.14 -13.99
CA GLN A 79 14.11 13.84 -13.46
C GLN A 79 13.09 12.72 -13.70
N VAL A 80 11.80 13.05 -13.71
CA VAL A 80 10.72 12.10 -14.09
C VAL A 80 10.93 11.62 -15.53
N LEU A 81 11.40 12.52 -16.39
CA LEU A 81 11.67 12.23 -17.79
C LEU A 81 12.79 11.20 -17.97
N GLU A 82 13.84 11.31 -17.18
CA GLU A 82 15.01 10.44 -17.23
C GLU A 82 14.66 9.01 -16.77
N MET A 83 13.84 8.87 -15.72
CA MET A 83 13.28 7.58 -15.30
C MET A 83 12.35 6.97 -16.37
N CYS A 84 11.51 7.80 -17.02
CA CYS A 84 10.64 7.37 -18.12
C CYS A 84 11.45 6.79 -19.29
N THR A 85 12.56 7.44 -19.66
CA THR A 85 13.43 6.98 -20.75
C THR A 85 14.25 5.74 -20.39
N HIS A 86 14.58 5.54 -19.11
CA HIS A 86 15.40 4.42 -18.66
C HIS A 86 14.61 3.10 -18.57
N VAL A 87 13.31 3.15 -18.24
CA VAL A 87 12.42 1.96 -18.20
C VAL A 87 12.11 1.42 -19.60
N LEU A 88 12.18 2.26 -20.63
CA LEU A 88 11.86 1.90 -22.02
C LEU A 88 13.02 1.33 -22.83
N GLY A 89 14.19 1.11 -22.21
CA GLY A 89 15.31 0.31 -22.72
C GLY A 89 15.56 0.40 -24.22
N ASP A 90 16.43 1.33 -24.64
CA ASP A 90 17.04 1.42 -25.99
C ASP A 90 16.10 1.25 -27.21
N SER A 91 14.79 1.42 -27.01
CA SER A 91 13.79 1.22 -28.05
C SER A 91 13.70 2.50 -28.87
N LYS A 92 14.47 2.50 -29.97
CA LYS A 92 14.41 3.35 -31.17
C LYS A 92 14.06 4.83 -30.91
N ALA A 93 15.05 5.69 -31.15
CA ALA A 93 15.03 7.16 -31.04
C ALA A 93 13.81 7.93 -31.60
N LYS A 94 12.89 7.29 -32.34
CA LYS A 94 11.63 7.89 -32.81
C LYS A 94 10.53 7.93 -31.74
N ASP A 95 10.52 7.01 -30.78
CA ASP A 95 9.47 6.94 -29.74
C ASP A 95 9.82 7.78 -28.50
N ILE A 96 11.09 8.14 -28.32
CA ILE A 96 11.58 8.97 -27.21
C ILE A 96 10.89 10.34 -27.16
N PHE A 97 10.60 10.96 -28.32
CA PHE A 97 9.94 12.27 -28.36
C PHE A 97 8.47 12.18 -27.96
N LEU A 98 7.77 11.12 -28.41
CA LEU A 98 6.37 10.86 -28.06
C LEU A 98 6.25 10.50 -26.56
N VAL A 99 7.15 9.67 -26.05
CA VAL A 99 7.25 9.31 -24.63
C VAL A 99 7.58 10.54 -23.78
N LYS A 100 8.46 11.43 -24.27
CA LYS A 100 8.83 12.65 -23.57
C LYS A 100 7.66 13.63 -23.45
N ASP A 101 6.88 13.80 -24.51
CA ASP A 101 5.67 14.63 -24.47
C ASP A 101 4.58 13.98 -23.61
N VAL A 102 4.35 12.68 -23.74
CA VAL A 102 3.37 11.95 -22.92
C VAL A 102 3.75 11.98 -21.44
N CYS A 103 5.04 11.83 -21.10
CA CYS A 103 5.51 11.80 -19.72
C CYS A 103 5.50 13.22 -19.09
N ASN A 104 5.83 14.28 -19.85
CA ASN A 104 5.70 15.67 -19.36
C ASN A 104 4.25 16.12 -19.26
N GLN A 105 3.42 15.82 -20.27
CA GLN A 105 2.03 16.26 -20.33
C GLN A 105 1.16 15.54 -19.28
N ASN A 106 1.53 14.30 -18.92
CA ASN A 106 0.79 13.51 -17.93
C ASN A 106 1.39 13.54 -16.52
N ALA A 107 2.52 14.19 -16.28
CA ALA A 107 3.12 14.22 -14.94
C ALA A 107 2.16 14.80 -13.88
N SER A 108 1.38 15.84 -14.22
CA SER A 108 0.35 16.40 -13.34
C SER A 108 -0.83 15.44 -13.16
N ALA A 109 -1.27 14.78 -14.23
CA ALA A 109 -2.35 13.81 -14.21
C ALA A 109 -1.99 12.57 -13.37
N ILE A 110 -0.77 12.06 -13.49
CA ILE A 110 -0.27 10.91 -12.72
C ILE A 110 -0.21 11.27 -11.23
N ARG A 111 0.32 12.44 -10.87
CA ARG A 111 0.31 12.92 -9.47
C ARG A 111 -1.10 12.95 -8.90
N GLY A 112 -2.04 13.53 -9.64
CA GLY A 112 -3.45 13.57 -9.23
C GLY A 112 -4.06 12.17 -9.07
N ALA A 113 -3.83 11.29 -10.05
CA ALA A 113 -4.31 9.92 -10.03
C ALA A 113 -3.73 9.12 -8.86
N SER A 114 -2.42 9.24 -8.57
CA SER A 114 -1.77 8.57 -7.45
C SER A 114 -2.38 8.98 -6.11
N VAL A 115 -2.63 10.27 -5.90
CA VAL A 115 -3.31 10.75 -4.67
C VAL A 115 -4.72 10.17 -4.57
N ALA A 116 -5.50 10.22 -5.65
CA ALA A 116 -6.87 9.71 -5.65
C ALA A 116 -6.92 8.20 -5.33
N ILE A 117 -6.05 7.41 -5.94
CA ILE A 117 -5.95 5.96 -5.70
C ILE A 117 -5.58 5.68 -4.25
N LEU A 118 -4.59 6.38 -3.68
CA LEU A 118 -4.19 6.20 -2.28
C LEU A 118 -5.34 6.51 -1.31
N VAL A 119 -6.09 7.59 -1.55
CA VAL A 119 -7.25 7.94 -0.71
C VAL A 119 -8.31 6.83 -0.76
N VAL A 120 -8.62 6.31 -1.94
CA VAL A 120 -9.59 5.21 -2.09
C VAL A 120 -9.11 3.95 -1.36
N ILE A 121 -7.83 3.59 -1.50
CA ILE A 121 -7.23 2.45 -0.80
C ILE A 121 -7.34 2.66 0.72
N TYR A 122 -6.98 3.83 1.24
CA TYR A 122 -7.06 4.09 2.68
C TYR A 122 -8.49 4.00 3.21
N LEU A 123 -9.48 4.56 2.50
CA LEU A 123 -10.88 4.41 2.88
C LEU A 123 -11.31 2.93 2.91
N TRP A 124 -10.85 2.14 1.94
CA TRP A 124 -11.11 0.70 1.90
C TRP A 124 -10.49 -0.03 3.09
N GLU A 125 -9.24 0.26 3.44
CA GLU A 125 -8.56 -0.36 4.58
C GLU A 125 -9.21 0.04 5.92
N PHE A 126 -9.56 1.32 6.09
CA PHE A 126 -10.31 1.79 7.26
C PHE A 126 -11.67 1.10 7.39
N TYR A 127 -12.39 0.92 6.28
CA TYR A 127 -13.65 0.20 6.27
C TYR A 127 -13.47 -1.27 6.63
N SER A 128 -12.40 -1.89 6.15
CA SER A 128 -12.05 -3.28 6.50
C SER A 128 -11.82 -3.46 8.00
N LEU A 129 -11.15 -2.50 8.66
CA LEU A 129 -11.00 -2.50 10.13
C LEU A 129 -12.34 -2.43 10.86
N PHE A 130 -13.28 -1.64 10.35
CA PHE A 130 -14.62 -1.53 10.95
C PHE A 130 -15.39 -2.86 10.89
N ILE A 131 -15.31 -3.56 9.75
CA ILE A 131 -15.89 -4.90 9.58
C ILE A 131 -15.24 -5.89 10.56
N LEU A 132 -13.91 -5.92 10.63
CA LEU A 132 -13.18 -6.82 11.53
C LEU A 132 -13.52 -6.58 13.01
N ASN A 133 -13.63 -5.32 13.41
CA ASN A 133 -14.06 -4.96 14.77
C ASN A 133 -15.50 -5.41 15.07
N SER A 134 -16.40 -5.28 14.11
CA SER A 134 -17.79 -5.73 14.28
C SER A 134 -17.86 -7.25 14.37
N TYR A 135 -17.17 -7.95 13.48
CA TYR A 135 -17.11 -9.41 13.47
C TYR A 135 -16.48 -10.01 14.74
N THR A 136 -15.41 -9.39 15.25
CA THR A 136 -14.78 -9.86 16.51
C THR A 136 -15.69 -9.67 17.72
N LYS A 137 -16.52 -8.61 17.74
CA LYS A 137 -17.54 -8.42 18.78
C LYS A 137 -18.65 -9.46 18.71
N GLU A 138 -19.10 -9.82 17.51
CA GLU A 138 -20.10 -10.89 17.32
C GLU A 138 -19.56 -12.24 17.81
N LEU A 139 -18.34 -12.60 17.44
CA LEU A 139 -17.68 -13.81 17.93
C LEU A 139 -17.54 -13.83 19.46
N ALA A 140 -17.25 -12.68 20.08
CA ALA A 140 -17.16 -12.59 21.54
C ALA A 140 -18.49 -12.86 22.24
N GLN A 141 -19.62 -12.48 21.65
CA GLN A 141 -20.95 -12.78 22.18
C GLN A 141 -21.30 -14.27 22.04
N VAL A 142 -20.87 -14.90 20.94
CA VAL A 142 -21.09 -16.33 20.72
C VAL A 142 -20.27 -17.17 21.70
N ASP A 143 -18.97 -16.88 21.86
CA ASP A 143 -18.10 -17.59 22.79
C ASP A 143 -18.64 -17.51 24.24
N TYR A 144 -19.09 -16.33 24.68
CA TYR A 144 -19.65 -16.15 26.02
C TYR A 144 -20.87 -17.03 26.29
N LYS A 145 -21.78 -17.17 25.31
CA LYS A 145 -22.96 -18.02 25.46
C LYS A 145 -22.59 -19.49 25.60
N VAL A 146 -21.60 -19.97 24.84
CA VAL A 146 -21.14 -21.36 24.93
C VAL A 146 -20.59 -21.66 26.32
N ASP A 147 -19.79 -20.75 26.88
CA ASP A 147 -19.24 -20.92 28.23
C ASP A 147 -20.35 -20.95 29.31
N GLU A 148 -21.40 -20.13 29.18
CA GLU A 148 -22.53 -20.10 30.10
C GLU A 148 -23.32 -21.43 30.12
N TYR A 149 -23.56 -22.05 28.95
CA TYR A 149 -24.22 -23.35 28.85
C TYR A 149 -23.37 -24.51 29.39
N VAL A 150 -22.04 -24.42 29.32
CA VAL A 150 -21.14 -25.47 29.84
C VAL A 150 -21.07 -25.43 31.37
N ILE A 151 -21.26 -24.26 31.98
CA ILE A 151 -21.12 -24.07 33.44
C ILE A 151 -22.44 -24.24 34.21
N SER A 152 -23.60 -24.15 33.55
CA SER A 152 -24.91 -24.45 34.17
C SER A 152 -25.48 -25.79 33.66
N PRO A 153 -25.14 -26.94 34.28
CA PRO A 153 -25.84 -28.20 34.07
C PRO A 153 -27.24 -28.20 34.70
#